data_AF-A0A142XP45-F1
#
_entry.id   AF-A0A142XP45-F1
#
_cell.length_a   1.000
_cell.length_b   1.000
_cell.length_c   1.000
_cell.angle_alpha   90.00
_cell.angle_beta   90.00
_cell.angle_gamma   90.00
#
_symmetry.space_group_name_H-M   'P 1'
#
loop_
_entity.id
_entity.type
_entity.pdbx_description
1 polymer ?
#
loop_
_entity_poly.entity_id
_entity_poly.type
_entity_poly.pdbx_seq_one_letter_code
_entity_poly.pdbx_strand_id
1 'polypeptide(L)'
;MLGIEGVGKDAPTVTNATGGKQSASPYRADLLPPHALLEVSKVLKEGADKYGENNWHKIPAADNVNHALVHFYAFLAGDASDAHLEHAVTRALFALDQVKSGRDQQMRSRAQEMLRPLTVSDFKPGERVRTKYGHPGTVIEYEDCECVGVRLDGSGRVCGWLPHTLAKI
;
A
#
# COMPACT_ATOMS: atom_id res chain seq x y z
N MET A 1 1.07 -1.48 -18.37
CA MET A 1 2.40 -1.29 -17.75
C MET A 1 2.69 0.21 -17.80
N LEU A 2 2.82 0.87 -16.65
CA LEU A 2 3.25 2.27 -16.61
C LEU A 2 4.72 2.30 -17.05
N GLY A 3 5.01 2.93 -18.18
CA GLY A 3 6.38 3.15 -18.64
C GLY A 3 7.09 4.17 -17.75
N ILE A 4 8.42 4.07 -17.65
CA ILE A 4 9.24 5.10 -17.01
C ILE A 4 9.33 6.28 -17.96
N GLU A 5 9.07 7.48 -17.46
CA GLU A 5 9.07 8.71 -18.25
C GLU A 5 10.39 8.87 -19.02
N GLY A 6 10.29 9.13 -20.32
CA GLY A 6 11.43 9.32 -21.23
C GLY A 6 12.26 8.06 -21.50
N VAL A 7 11.79 6.86 -21.10
CA VAL A 7 12.44 5.58 -21.39
C VAL A 7 11.54 4.75 -22.30
N GLY A 8 12.00 4.46 -23.52
CA GLY A 8 11.30 3.58 -24.45
C GLY A 8 11.66 3.80 -25.91
N LYS A 9 11.00 3.05 -26.80
CA LYS A 9 11.20 3.13 -28.27
C LYS A 9 10.89 4.51 -28.85
N ASP A 10 10.05 5.28 -28.16
CA ASP A 10 9.60 6.61 -28.60
C ASP A 10 10.54 7.73 -28.09
N ALA A 11 11.57 7.40 -27.32
CA ALA A 11 12.56 8.38 -26.85
C ALA A 11 13.34 8.98 -28.04
N PRO A 12 13.60 10.30 -28.05
CA PRO A 12 14.33 10.95 -29.14
C PRO A 12 15.67 10.28 -29.40
N THR A 13 16.04 10.09 -30.67
CA THR A 13 17.38 9.59 -31.00
C THR A 13 18.38 10.72 -30.93
N VAL A 14 19.47 10.50 -30.19
CA VAL A 14 20.65 11.38 -30.17
C VAL A 14 21.79 10.72 -30.93
N THR A 15 22.58 11.54 -31.61
CA THR A 15 23.79 11.09 -32.32
C THR A 15 25.01 11.72 -31.67
N ASN A 16 25.99 10.91 -31.29
CA ASN A 16 27.23 11.40 -30.69
C ASN A 16 28.19 11.95 -31.78
N ALA A 17 29.31 12.54 -31.35
CA ALA A 17 30.31 13.13 -32.25
C ALA A 17 30.94 12.12 -33.24
N THR A 18 30.87 10.82 -32.95
CA THR A 18 31.40 9.75 -33.82
C THR A 18 30.32 9.11 -34.71
N GLY A 19 29.11 9.68 -34.77
CA GLY A 19 28.00 9.19 -35.58
C GLY A 19 27.19 8.04 -34.96
N GLY A 20 27.50 7.62 -33.73
CA GLY A 20 26.77 6.61 -32.98
C GLY A 20 25.40 7.11 -32.53
N LYS A 21 24.35 6.33 -32.77
CA LYS A 21 22.96 6.67 -32.44
C LYS A 21 22.46 5.88 -31.24
N GLN A 22 21.73 6.54 -30.35
CA GLN A 22 21.08 5.92 -29.20
C GLN A 22 19.86 6.74 -28.78
N SER A 23 18.97 6.15 -27.99
CA SER A 23 17.89 6.89 -27.34
C SER A 23 18.46 7.93 -26.36
N ALA A 24 17.85 9.12 -26.31
CA ALA A 24 18.11 10.11 -25.29
C ALA A 24 17.76 9.52 -23.92
N SER A 25 18.70 9.60 -22.97
CA SER A 25 18.40 9.30 -21.56
C SER A 25 18.03 10.60 -20.85
N PRO A 26 16.85 10.68 -20.20
CA PRO A 26 16.52 11.81 -19.34
C PRO A 26 17.23 11.75 -17.98
N TYR A 27 17.97 10.66 -17.69
CA TYR A 27 18.61 10.41 -16.39
C TYR A 27 20.14 10.31 -16.50
N ARG A 28 20.85 10.80 -15.48
CA ARG A 28 22.31 10.67 -15.29
C ARG A 28 22.66 9.65 -14.20
N ALA A 29 22.28 8.40 -14.44
CA ALA A 29 22.50 7.30 -13.48
C ALA A 29 23.98 7.05 -13.19
N ASP A 30 24.87 7.40 -14.12
CA ASP A 30 26.33 7.35 -13.99
C ASP A 30 26.88 8.28 -12.90
N LEU A 31 26.12 9.29 -12.48
CA LEU A 31 26.50 10.23 -11.41
C LEU A 31 25.99 9.84 -10.02
N LEU A 32 25.27 8.72 -9.90
CA LEU A 32 24.80 8.26 -8.60
C LEU A 32 25.98 7.85 -7.71
N PRO A 33 25.94 8.12 -6.39
CA PRO A 33 27.02 7.77 -5.47
C PRO A 33 27.06 6.24 -5.24
N PRO A 34 28.00 5.50 -5.86
CA PRO A 34 27.93 4.03 -5.89
C PRO A 34 28.11 3.41 -4.51
N HIS A 35 28.97 3.98 -3.66
CA HIS A 35 29.18 3.49 -2.30
C HIS A 35 27.90 3.56 -1.46
N ALA A 36 27.18 4.67 -1.49
CA ALA A 36 25.92 4.82 -0.74
C ALA A 36 24.85 3.82 -1.24
N LEU A 37 24.78 3.58 -2.55
CA LEU A 37 23.84 2.61 -3.12
C LEU A 37 24.18 1.15 -2.74
N LEU A 38 25.46 0.82 -2.60
CA LEU A 38 25.87 -0.49 -2.09
C LEU A 38 25.49 -0.66 -0.62
N GLU A 39 25.61 0.38 0.21
CA GLU A 39 25.16 0.32 1.61
C GLU A 39 23.64 0.14 1.72
N VAL A 40 22.85 0.86 0.92
CA VAL A 40 21.39 0.62 0.81
C VAL A 40 21.11 -0.84 0.45
N SER A 41 21.89 -1.41 -0.47
CA SER A 41 21.74 -2.81 -0.89
C SER A 41 22.01 -3.81 0.25
N LYS A 42 22.91 -3.51 1.18
CA LYS A 42 23.14 -4.32 2.39
C LYS A 42 21.94 -4.30 3.32
N VAL A 43 21.36 -3.11 3.57
CA VAL A 43 20.14 -2.97 4.37
C VAL A 43 18.98 -3.77 3.76
N LEU A 44 18.83 -3.76 2.42
CA LEU A 44 17.83 -4.59 1.74
C LEU A 44 18.09 -6.09 1.93
N LYS A 45 19.35 -6.53 1.87
CA LYS A 45 19.72 -7.93 2.10
C LYS A 45 19.34 -8.38 3.50
N GLU A 46 19.71 -7.62 4.52
CA GLU A 46 19.36 -7.90 5.93
C GLU A 46 17.85 -7.91 6.14
N GLY A 47 17.14 -6.94 5.56
CA GLY A 47 15.68 -6.87 5.59
C GLY A 47 15.03 -8.08 4.92
N ALA A 48 15.54 -8.53 3.78
CA ALA A 48 15.06 -9.69 3.06
C ALA A 48 15.32 -10.99 3.82
N ASP A 49 16.51 -11.15 4.42
CA ASP A 49 16.85 -12.32 5.24
C ASP A 49 15.96 -12.42 6.47
N LYS A 50 15.60 -11.28 7.07
CA LYS A 50 14.82 -11.23 8.31
C LYS A 50 13.30 -11.29 8.11
N TYR A 51 12.79 -10.63 7.07
CA TYR A 51 11.34 -10.42 6.88
C TYR A 51 10.81 -10.95 5.55
N GLY A 52 11.67 -11.54 4.72
CA GLY A 52 11.38 -11.93 3.36
C GLY A 52 11.50 -10.77 2.38
N GLU A 53 11.62 -11.12 1.09
CA GLU A 53 11.74 -10.15 0.01
C GLU A 53 10.57 -9.17 -0.02
N ASN A 54 10.88 -7.90 -0.32
CA ASN A 54 9.87 -6.85 -0.55
C ASN A 54 8.88 -6.63 0.61
N ASN A 55 9.22 -7.00 1.85
CA ASN A 55 8.34 -6.78 3.01
C ASN A 55 7.96 -5.29 3.19
N TRP A 56 8.86 -4.38 2.80
CA TRP A 56 8.63 -2.93 2.81
C TRP A 56 7.44 -2.48 1.94
N HIS A 57 7.01 -3.27 0.94
CA HIS A 57 5.78 -3.00 0.17
C HIS A 57 4.50 -3.00 1.03
N LYS A 58 4.54 -3.58 2.23
CA LYS A 58 3.42 -3.63 3.18
C LYS A 58 3.41 -2.46 4.15
N ILE A 59 4.44 -1.62 4.14
CA ILE A 59 4.63 -0.49 5.06
C ILE A 59 4.23 0.80 4.33
N PRO A 60 3.28 1.60 4.84
CA PRO A 60 2.90 2.87 4.22
C PRO A 60 4.07 3.84 4.02
N ALA A 61 3.99 4.73 3.03
CA ALA A 61 5.08 5.68 2.77
C ALA A 61 5.30 6.64 3.96
N ALA A 62 4.23 7.03 4.66
CA ALA A 62 4.32 7.87 5.84
C ALA A 62 5.12 7.20 6.97
N ASP A 63 4.95 5.89 7.17
CA ASP A 63 5.69 5.13 8.19
C ASP A 63 7.16 5.00 7.82
N ASN A 64 7.45 4.81 6.53
CA ASN A 64 8.83 4.85 6.03
C ASN A 64 9.48 6.22 6.27
N VAL A 65 8.77 7.33 6.00
CA VAL A 65 9.27 8.69 6.29
C VAL A 65 9.52 8.89 7.78
N ASN A 66 8.58 8.49 8.64
CA ASN A 66 8.74 8.62 10.08
C ASN A 66 9.96 7.83 10.58
N HIS A 67 10.15 6.60 10.12
CA HIS A 67 11.31 5.78 10.50
C HIS A 67 12.63 6.38 9.97
N ALA A 68 12.63 6.97 8.77
CA ALA A 68 13.79 7.69 8.26
C ALA A 68 14.18 8.87 9.19
N LEU A 69 13.19 9.64 9.66
CA LEU A 69 13.41 10.74 10.60
C LEU A 69 14.00 10.26 11.92
N VAL A 70 13.52 9.13 12.46
CA VAL A 70 14.09 8.53 13.68
C VAL A 70 15.57 8.22 13.49
N HIS A 71 15.96 7.58 12.38
CA HIS A 71 17.36 7.29 12.10
C HIS A 71 18.21 8.56 11.89
N PHE A 72 17.68 9.58 11.21
CA PHE A 72 18.38 10.87 11.11
C PHE A 72 18.59 11.52 12.48
N TYR A 73 17.60 11.48 13.37
CA TYR A 73 17.76 12.03 14.72
C TYR A 73 18.72 11.21 15.58
N ALA A 74 18.72 9.89 15.46
CA ALA A 74 19.70 9.04 16.14
C ALA A 74 21.13 9.37 15.69
N PHE A 75 21.35 9.51 14.37
CA PHE A 75 22.63 9.96 13.82
C PHE A 75 23.04 11.35 14.35
N LEU A 76 22.12 12.32 14.34
CA LEU A 76 22.38 13.67 14.85
C LEU A 76 22.66 13.71 16.36
N ALA A 77 22.11 12.75 17.11
CA ALA A 77 22.38 12.57 18.53
C ALA A 77 23.75 11.90 18.80
N GLY A 78 24.48 11.51 17.75
CA GLY A 78 25.76 10.82 17.85
C GLY A 78 25.61 9.34 18.22
N ASP A 79 24.43 8.76 18.03
CA ASP A 79 24.26 7.32 18.21
C ASP A 79 25.03 6.57 17.10
N ALA A 80 25.73 5.52 17.54
CA ALA A 80 26.54 4.65 16.68
C ALA A 80 26.16 3.18 16.89
N SER A 81 25.02 2.91 17.53
CA SER A 81 24.52 1.56 17.78
C SER A 81 24.05 0.83 16.52
N ASP A 82 23.83 1.56 15.43
CA ASP A 82 23.29 1.06 14.17
C ASP A 82 23.76 1.91 12.96
N ALA A 83 23.59 1.37 11.75
CA ALA A 83 23.91 2.03 10.48
C ALA A 83 22.83 3.06 10.10
N HIS A 84 22.71 4.12 10.92
CA HIS A 84 21.56 5.02 10.87
C HIS A 84 21.38 5.73 9.53
N LEU A 85 22.46 6.21 8.89
CA LEU A 85 22.32 6.93 7.61
C LEU A 85 21.85 5.98 6.50
N GLU A 86 22.38 4.76 6.49
CA GLU A 86 22.04 3.69 5.55
C GLU A 86 20.56 3.33 5.67
N HIS A 87 20.09 3.11 6.91
CA HIS A 87 18.68 2.85 7.17
C HIS A 87 17.78 4.05 6.82
N ALA A 88 18.19 5.28 7.16
CA ALA A 88 17.43 6.49 6.84
C ALA A 88 17.26 6.68 5.33
N VAL A 89 18.35 6.56 4.56
CA VAL A 89 18.32 6.65 3.09
C VAL A 89 17.48 5.54 2.48
N THR A 90 17.62 4.31 2.98
CA THR A 90 16.82 3.17 2.51
C THR A 90 15.32 3.41 2.71
N ARG A 91 14.93 3.91 3.89
CA ARG A 91 13.54 4.27 4.20
C ARG A 91 13.03 5.40 3.32
N ALA A 92 13.85 6.42 3.05
CA ALA A 92 13.48 7.51 2.15
C ALA A 92 13.28 7.02 0.70
N LEU A 93 14.13 6.12 0.20
CA LEU A 93 13.98 5.50 -1.12
C LEU A 93 12.70 4.68 -1.22
N PHE A 94 12.35 3.90 -0.20
CA PHE A 94 11.08 3.17 -0.16
C PHE A 94 9.88 4.11 -0.24
N ALA A 95 9.84 5.18 0.58
CA ALA A 95 8.76 6.14 0.54
C ALA A 95 8.64 6.81 -0.84
N LEU A 96 9.77 7.21 -1.44
CA LEU A 96 9.81 7.80 -2.78
C LEU A 96 9.25 6.84 -3.84
N ASP A 97 9.72 5.59 -3.86
CA ASP A 97 9.24 4.59 -4.81
C ASP A 97 7.74 4.33 -4.65
N GLN A 98 7.24 4.20 -3.42
CA GLN A 98 5.82 3.94 -3.17
C GLN A 98 4.92 5.07 -3.66
N VAL A 99 5.37 6.32 -3.52
CA VAL A 99 4.65 7.49 -4.03
C VAL A 99 4.72 7.53 -5.56
N LYS A 100 5.91 7.35 -6.16
CA LYS A 100 6.10 7.45 -7.62
C LYS A 100 5.46 6.29 -8.39
N SER A 101 5.43 5.10 -7.82
CA SER A 101 4.76 3.93 -8.39
C SER A 101 3.24 3.94 -8.17
N GLY A 102 2.71 4.86 -7.35
CA GLY A 102 1.30 4.89 -6.94
C GLY A 102 0.92 3.78 -5.96
N ARG A 103 1.88 2.97 -5.48
CA ARG A 103 1.64 1.90 -4.51
C ARG A 103 1.06 2.43 -3.20
N ASP A 104 1.58 3.54 -2.69
CA ASP A 104 1.08 4.14 -1.45
C ASP A 104 -0.38 4.58 -1.59
N GLN A 105 -0.75 5.19 -2.72
CA GLN A 105 -2.14 5.52 -3.01
C GLN A 105 -3.01 4.27 -3.07
N GLN A 106 -2.57 3.21 -3.75
CA GLN A 106 -3.30 1.94 -3.81
C GLN A 106 -3.51 1.33 -2.42
N MET A 107 -2.48 1.35 -1.55
CA MET A 107 -2.58 0.87 -0.18
C MET A 107 -3.61 1.67 0.62
N ARG A 108 -3.56 3.01 0.54
CA ARG A 108 -4.50 3.90 1.24
C ARG A 108 -5.94 3.71 0.73
N SER A 109 -6.13 3.64 -0.58
CA SER A 109 -7.45 3.42 -1.17
C SER A 109 -8.03 2.06 -0.76
N ARG A 110 -7.22 0.99 -0.73
CA ARG A 110 -7.66 -0.32 -0.21
C ARG A 110 -8.02 -0.26 1.26
N ALA A 111 -7.21 0.40 2.08
CA ALA A 111 -7.52 0.57 3.50
C ALA A 111 -8.82 1.35 3.71
N GLN A 112 -9.03 2.43 2.95
CA GLN A 112 -10.27 3.22 2.98
C GLN A 112 -11.47 2.41 2.49
N GLU A 113 -11.31 1.58 1.46
CA GLU A 113 -12.35 0.66 0.98
C GLU A 113 -12.72 -0.39 2.03
N MET A 114 -11.73 -0.96 2.74
CA MET A 114 -11.98 -1.90 3.84
C MET A 114 -12.67 -1.25 5.04
N LEU A 115 -12.39 0.03 5.30
CA LEU A 115 -12.95 0.80 6.41
C LEU A 115 -14.23 1.56 6.02
N ARG A 116 -14.71 1.45 4.77
CA ARG A 116 -15.90 2.19 4.35
C ARG A 116 -17.13 1.68 5.10
N PRO A 117 -18.09 2.56 5.44
CA PRO A 117 -19.37 2.11 5.96
C PRO A 117 -20.02 1.10 5.02
N LEU A 118 -20.52 0.00 5.59
CA LEU A 118 -21.36 -0.93 4.84
C LEU A 118 -22.68 -0.26 4.49
N THR A 119 -23.21 -0.58 3.32
CA THR A 119 -24.52 -0.15 2.83
C THR A 119 -25.41 -1.36 2.56
N VAL A 120 -26.70 -1.13 2.28
CA VAL A 120 -27.64 -2.21 1.97
C VAL A 120 -27.17 -3.05 0.77
N SER A 121 -26.53 -2.42 -0.23
CA SER A 121 -26.01 -3.12 -1.41
C SER A 121 -24.86 -4.10 -1.12
N ASP A 122 -24.24 -4.01 0.05
CA ASP A 122 -23.22 -4.96 0.47
C ASP A 122 -23.80 -6.30 0.89
N PHE A 123 -25.12 -6.42 1.08
CA PHE A 123 -25.79 -7.62 1.54
C PHE A 123 -26.70 -8.19 0.46
N LYS A 124 -26.55 -9.49 0.17
CA LYS A 124 -27.34 -10.16 -0.87
C LYS A 124 -28.37 -11.11 -0.25
N PRO A 125 -29.60 -11.22 -0.79
CA PRO A 125 -30.55 -12.23 -0.36
C PRO A 125 -29.92 -13.64 -0.30
N GLY A 126 -30.16 -14.36 0.79
CA GLY A 126 -29.57 -15.66 1.06
C GLY A 126 -28.24 -15.62 1.82
N GLU A 127 -27.55 -14.48 1.92
CA GLU A 127 -26.33 -14.36 2.73
C GLU A 127 -26.63 -14.58 4.22
N ARG A 128 -25.71 -15.26 4.92
CA ARG A 128 -25.77 -15.42 6.36
C ARG A 128 -25.13 -14.23 7.05
N VAL A 129 -25.81 -13.73 8.06
CA VAL A 129 -25.36 -12.60 8.87
C VAL A 129 -25.59 -12.86 10.34
N ARG A 130 -24.86 -12.13 11.17
CA ARG A 130 -25.05 -12.03 12.61
C ARG A 130 -25.41 -10.59 12.96
N THR A 131 -26.47 -10.41 13.74
CA THR A 131 -26.86 -9.09 14.25
C THR A 131 -25.91 -8.61 15.35
N LYS A 132 -25.95 -7.32 15.68
CA LYS A 132 -25.19 -6.74 16.80
C LYS A 132 -25.45 -7.39 18.15
N TYR A 133 -26.57 -8.11 18.31
CA TYR A 133 -26.91 -8.87 19.52
C TYR A 133 -26.46 -10.33 19.45
N GLY A 134 -25.71 -10.72 18.42
CA GLY A 134 -25.17 -12.06 18.26
C GLY A 134 -26.12 -13.06 17.61
N HIS A 135 -27.36 -12.68 17.29
CA HIS A 135 -28.33 -13.58 16.66
C HIS A 135 -28.01 -13.81 15.18
N PRO A 136 -27.87 -15.06 14.73
CA PRO A 136 -27.70 -15.36 13.32
C PRO A 136 -29.03 -15.25 12.57
N GLY A 137 -28.93 -15.01 11.27
CA GLY A 137 -30.07 -14.99 10.36
C GLY A 137 -29.64 -15.00 8.90
N THR A 138 -30.64 -14.91 8.02
CA THR A 138 -30.45 -14.89 6.57
C THR A 138 -31.00 -13.58 6.00
N VAL A 139 -30.21 -12.92 5.16
CA VAL A 139 -30.63 -11.73 4.41
C VAL A 139 -31.77 -12.11 3.46
N ILE A 140 -32.80 -11.28 3.38
CA ILE A 140 -33.93 -11.47 2.48
C ILE A 140 -34.15 -10.20 1.64
N GLU A 141 -34.97 -10.31 0.60
CA GLU A 141 -35.51 -9.13 -0.08
C GLU A 141 -36.34 -8.30 0.91
N TYR A 142 -36.16 -6.98 0.87
CA TYR A 142 -36.76 -6.05 1.80
C TYR A 142 -37.02 -4.73 1.10
N GLU A 143 -38.21 -4.14 1.31
CA GLU A 143 -38.66 -2.96 0.58
C GLU A 143 -38.01 -1.64 1.07
N ASP A 144 -37.37 -1.67 2.23
CA ASP A 144 -36.71 -0.50 2.80
C ASP A 144 -35.28 -0.33 2.25
N CYS A 145 -35.05 0.79 1.57
CA CYS A 145 -33.77 1.14 0.94
C CYS A 145 -32.65 1.42 1.95
N GLU A 146 -32.98 1.68 3.22
CA GLU A 146 -32.01 2.08 4.26
C GLU A 146 -31.63 0.92 5.20
N CYS A 147 -32.41 -0.17 5.19
CA CYS A 147 -32.23 -1.32 6.08
C CYS A 147 -32.03 -2.63 5.30
N VAL A 148 -31.24 -3.53 5.89
CA VAL A 148 -31.12 -4.92 5.42
C VAL A 148 -32.17 -5.76 6.13
N GLY A 149 -33.09 -6.37 5.38
CA GLY A 149 -34.05 -7.32 5.91
C GLY A 149 -33.36 -8.62 6.31
N VAL A 150 -33.48 -9.01 7.58
CA VAL A 150 -32.90 -10.27 8.09
C VAL A 150 -33.98 -11.11 8.72
N ARG A 151 -34.10 -12.36 8.27
CA ARG A 151 -34.90 -13.40 8.91
C ARG A 151 -34.05 -14.10 9.97
N LEU A 152 -34.42 -13.96 11.25
CA LEU A 152 -33.66 -14.49 12.37
C LEU A 152 -33.86 -16.00 12.54
N ASP A 153 -32.76 -16.70 12.81
CA ASP A 153 -32.80 -18.14 13.12
C ASP A 153 -33.61 -18.39 14.40
N GLY A 154 -34.29 -19.54 14.45
CA GLY A 154 -35.15 -19.94 15.58
C GLY A 154 -36.51 -19.25 15.62
N SER A 155 -36.55 -17.90 15.62
CA SER A 155 -37.82 -17.17 15.72
C SER A 155 -38.55 -16.99 14.38
N GLY A 156 -37.83 -17.07 13.25
CA GLY A 156 -38.40 -16.83 11.91
C GLY A 156 -38.82 -15.39 11.64
N ARG A 157 -38.69 -14.49 12.63
CA ARG A 157 -39.05 -13.07 12.49
C ARG A 157 -38.18 -12.36 11.47
N VAL A 158 -38.80 -11.46 10.73
CA VAL A 158 -38.14 -10.56 9.78
C VAL A 158 -38.05 -9.18 10.41
N CYS A 159 -36.85 -8.61 10.44
CA CYS A 159 -36.62 -7.24 10.91
C CYS A 159 -35.62 -6.53 10.00
N GLY A 160 -35.81 -5.22 9.82
CA GLY A 160 -34.81 -4.36 9.18
C GLY A 160 -33.66 -4.05 10.14
N TRP A 161 -32.43 -4.12 9.64
CA TRP A 161 -31.22 -3.77 10.39
C TRP A 161 -30.37 -2.79 9.61
N LEU A 162 -29.83 -1.78 10.31
CA LEU A 162 -28.85 -0.89 9.71
C LEU A 162 -27.60 -1.70 9.32
N PRO A 163 -27.03 -1.51 8.12
CA PRO A 163 -25.89 -2.28 7.61
C PRO A 163 -24.72 -2.42 8.60
N HIS A 164 -24.35 -1.35 9.30
CA HIS A 164 -23.25 -1.34 10.28
C HIS A 164 -23.52 -2.16 11.56
N THR A 165 -24.74 -2.66 11.74
CA THR A 165 -25.13 -3.52 12.87
C THR A 165 -25.13 -5.01 12.51
N LEU A 166 -24.71 -5.35 11.28
CA LEU A 166 -24.63 -6.71 10.78
C LEU A 166 -23.17 -7.09 10.49
N ALA A 167 -22.82 -8.33 10.80
CA ALA A 167 -21.57 -8.95 10.39
C ALA A 167 -21.86 -10.15 9.49
N LYS A 168 -21.16 -10.27 8.37
CA LYS A 168 -21.21 -11.47 7.52
C LYS A 168 -20.57 -12.64 8.27
N ILE A 169 -21.15 -13.84 8.18
CA ILE A 169 -20.69 -15.06 8.85
C ILE A 169 -20.58 -16.25 7.89
#